data_AF-A0A948WLG6-F1
#
_entry.id   AF-A0A948WLG6-F1
#
_cell.length_a   1.000
_cell.length_b   1.000
_cell.length_c   1.000
_cell.angle_alpha   90.00
_cell.angle_beta   90.00
_cell.angle_gamma   90.00
#
_symmetry.space_group_name_H-M   'P 1'
#
loop_
_entity.id
_entity.type
_entity.pdbx_description
1 polymer ?
#
loop_
_entity_poly.entity_id
_entity_poly.type
_entity_poly.pdbx_seq_one_letter_code
_entity_poly.pdbx_strand_id
1 'polypeptide(L)'
;MNKPEEPLKTLARQELARIYGEEEHRDLLVMLRARGKDLWAGIGDDQFAAEYLTAKLALACLAWEYACRESGYTEEGYAKMFFRQIMEGFKSPKMAALAAAFSDYYFVCEKGSEEPAGLLLTARLSVRLNLKHSGVRREAPEAPDLAGLQVLLETLEGFRVSFENLCLERMIPSAEGR
;
A
#
# COMPACT_ATOMS: atom_id res chain seq x y z
N MET A 1 -3.79 28.90 -20.19
CA MET A 1 -3.87 27.44 -19.98
C MET A 1 -4.17 27.20 -18.51
N ASN A 2 -5.32 26.61 -18.18
CA ASN A 2 -5.56 26.13 -16.81
C ASN A 2 -4.54 25.02 -16.53
N LYS A 3 -3.76 25.16 -15.46
CA LYS A 3 -2.77 24.14 -15.08
C LYS A 3 -3.53 22.84 -14.73
N PRO A 4 -3.17 21.68 -15.29
CA PRO A 4 -3.77 20.39 -14.93
C PRO A 4 -3.51 19.99 -13.46
N GLU A 5 -2.74 20.79 -12.73
CA GLU A 5 -2.38 20.62 -11.32
C GLU A 5 -3.58 20.53 -10.38
N GLU A 6 -4.61 21.38 -10.52
CA GLU A 6 -5.73 21.37 -9.56
C GLU A 6 -6.68 20.18 -9.67
N PRO A 7 -7.06 19.72 -10.88
CA PRO A 7 -7.78 18.46 -11.04
C PRO A 7 -7.01 17.26 -10.45
N LEU A 8 -5.70 17.16 -10.71
CA LEU A 8 -4.86 16.07 -10.18
C LEU A 8 -4.74 16.14 -8.66
N LYS A 9 -4.56 17.34 -8.10
CA LYS A 9 -4.48 17.53 -6.65
C LYS A 9 -5.79 17.21 -5.96
N THR A 10 -6.92 17.54 -6.58
CA THR A 10 -8.25 17.16 -6.11
C THR A 10 -8.42 15.64 -6.13
N LEU A 11 -8.03 14.98 -7.22
CA LEU A 11 -8.04 13.52 -7.33
C LEU A 11 -7.17 12.87 -6.24
N ALA A 12 -5.92 13.32 -6.07
CA ALA A 12 -5.01 12.80 -5.05
C ALA A 12 -5.61 12.88 -3.64
N ARG A 13 -6.28 14.00 -3.31
CA ARG A 13 -6.96 14.18 -2.02
C ARG A 13 -8.16 13.27 -1.84
N GLN A 14 -8.98 13.12 -2.88
CA GLN A 14 -10.15 12.23 -2.86
C GLN A 14 -9.73 10.78 -2.63
N GLU A 15 -8.74 10.31 -3.37
CA GLU A 15 -8.27 8.93 -3.25
C GLU A 15 -7.55 8.68 -1.92
N LEU A 16 -6.78 9.64 -1.42
CA LEU A 16 -6.18 9.54 -0.10
C LEU A 16 -7.25 9.47 1.01
N ALA A 17 -8.30 10.30 0.92
CA ALA A 17 -9.42 10.26 1.86
C ALA A 17 -10.16 8.92 1.81
N ARG A 18 -10.33 8.34 0.61
CA ARG A 18 -10.92 7.00 0.44
C ARG A 18 -10.09 5.94 1.16
N ILE A 19 -8.78 5.89 0.93
CA ILE A 19 -7.89 4.91 1.58
C ILE A 19 -7.97 5.03 3.11
N TYR A 20 -7.98 6.25 3.66
CA TYR A 20 -8.10 6.46 5.11
C TYR A 20 -9.47 6.07 5.68
N GLY A 21 -10.54 6.11 4.87
CA GLY A 21 -11.90 5.76 5.28
C GLY A 21 -12.21 4.26 5.21
N GLU A 22 -11.31 3.44 4.64
CA GLU A 22 -11.52 2.01 4.47
C GLU A 22 -11.21 1.21 5.75
N GLU A 23 -12.19 0.44 6.21
CA GLU A 23 -12.04 -0.46 7.37
C GLU A 23 -11.73 -1.92 6.97
N GLU A 24 -11.37 -2.17 5.71
CA GLU A 24 -11.15 -3.52 5.16
C GLU A 24 -10.05 -4.33 5.89
N HIS A 25 -9.14 -3.63 6.59
CA HIS A 25 -8.09 -4.25 7.40
C HIS A 25 -8.66 -5.17 8.51
N ARG A 26 -9.86 -4.87 9.02
CA ARG A 26 -10.52 -5.71 10.04
C ARG A 26 -10.94 -7.05 9.46
N ASP A 27 -11.66 -7.02 8.34
CA ASP A 27 -12.13 -8.23 7.65
C ASP A 27 -10.95 -9.06 7.13
N LEU A 28 -9.91 -8.39 6.62
CA LEU A 28 -8.68 -9.04 6.20
C LEU A 28 -8.01 -9.77 7.37
N LEU A 29 -7.85 -9.12 8.53
CA LEU A 29 -7.21 -9.77 9.68
C LEU A 29 -8.01 -10.97 10.19
N VAL A 30 -9.35 -10.90 10.17
CA VAL A 30 -10.23 -12.04 10.48
C VAL A 30 -9.97 -13.19 9.50
N MET A 31 -9.89 -12.89 8.19
CA MET A 31 -9.61 -13.89 7.16
C MET A 31 -8.22 -14.52 7.34
N LEU A 32 -7.21 -13.71 7.64
CA LEU A 32 -5.84 -14.15 7.88
C LEU A 32 -5.75 -15.05 9.12
N ARG A 33 -6.43 -14.70 10.22
CA ARG A 33 -6.53 -15.56 11.41
C ARG A 33 -7.29 -16.85 11.15
N ALA A 34 -8.32 -16.84 10.31
CA ALA A 34 -9.05 -18.05 9.94
C ALA A 34 -8.21 -19.00 9.08
N ARG A 35 -7.40 -18.45 8.17
CA ARG A 35 -6.58 -19.23 7.23
C ARG A 35 -5.18 -19.56 7.72
N GLY A 36 -4.63 -18.81 8.68
CA GLY A 36 -3.28 -18.99 9.22
C GLY A 36 -3.18 -18.85 10.73
N LYS A 37 -4.04 -19.59 11.42
CA LYS A 37 -4.37 -19.44 12.85
C LYS A 37 -3.17 -19.15 13.76
N ASP A 38 -2.08 -19.91 13.64
CA ASP A 38 -0.95 -19.79 14.56
C ASP A 38 -0.03 -18.61 14.24
N LEU A 39 0.10 -18.23 12.96
CA LEU A 39 0.94 -17.13 12.51
C LEU A 39 0.32 -15.76 12.85
N TRP A 40 -1.02 -15.67 12.77
CA TRP A 40 -1.75 -14.41 12.88
C TRP A 40 -2.46 -14.20 14.23
N ALA A 41 -2.55 -15.23 15.09
CA ALA A 41 -3.26 -15.14 16.37
C ALA A 41 -2.68 -14.07 17.32
N GLY A 42 -1.36 -13.87 17.31
CA GLY A 42 -0.68 -12.94 18.23
C GLY A 42 -0.67 -11.48 17.77
N ILE A 43 -1.17 -11.17 16.57
CA ILE A 43 -1.12 -9.82 16.00
C ILE A 43 -2.28 -9.00 16.55
N GLY A 44 -1.99 -7.84 17.15
CA GLY A 44 -3.03 -6.91 17.61
C GLY A 44 -3.69 -6.16 16.44
N ASP A 45 -4.98 -5.85 16.58
CA ASP A 45 -5.77 -5.20 15.52
C ASP A 45 -5.19 -3.83 15.13
N ASP A 46 -4.85 -2.99 16.11
CA ASP A 46 -4.27 -1.65 15.87
C ASP A 46 -2.89 -1.74 15.20
N GLN A 47 -2.09 -2.73 15.58
CA GLN A 47 -0.78 -2.96 14.98
C GLN A 47 -0.93 -3.37 13.51
N PHE A 48 -1.82 -4.32 13.22
CA PHE A 48 -2.10 -4.74 11.86
C PHE A 48 -2.64 -3.59 11.01
N ALA A 49 -3.62 -2.84 11.53
CA ALA A 49 -4.23 -1.72 10.85
C ALA A 49 -3.19 -0.66 10.45
N ALA A 50 -2.29 -0.30 11.36
CA ALA A 50 -1.23 0.67 11.11
C ALA A 50 -0.23 0.20 10.03
N GLU A 51 0.26 -1.04 10.15
CA GLU A 51 1.23 -1.60 9.20
C GLU A 51 0.61 -1.81 7.82
N TYR A 52 -0.61 -2.34 7.77
CA TYR A 52 -1.34 -2.55 6.53
C TYR A 52 -1.68 -1.23 5.81
N LEU A 53 -2.15 -0.22 6.55
CA LEU A 53 -2.43 1.11 5.98
C LEU A 53 -1.16 1.73 5.38
N THR A 54 -0.04 1.68 6.10
CA THR A 54 1.21 2.27 5.60
C THR A 54 1.77 1.54 4.38
N ALA A 55 1.63 0.21 4.33
CA ALA A 55 1.94 -0.58 3.13
C ALA A 55 1.04 -0.20 1.93
N LYS A 56 -0.28 -0.07 2.15
CA LYS A 56 -1.22 0.39 1.12
C LYS A 56 -0.88 1.78 0.60
N LEU A 57 -0.55 2.72 1.47
CA LEU A 57 -0.15 4.07 1.07
C LEU A 57 1.12 4.07 0.23
N ALA A 58 2.09 3.20 0.54
CA ALA A 58 3.29 3.03 -0.28
C ALA A 58 2.96 2.49 -1.69
N LEU A 59 2.07 1.49 -1.80
CA LEU A 59 1.59 0.99 -3.11
C LEU A 59 0.85 2.07 -3.90
N ALA A 60 0.01 2.84 -3.23
CA ALA A 60 -0.74 3.92 -3.88
C ALA A 60 0.20 4.97 -4.48
N CYS A 61 1.31 5.31 -3.80
CA CYS A 61 2.34 6.18 -4.39
C CYS A 61 2.94 5.59 -5.66
N LEU A 62 3.33 4.31 -5.65
CA LEU A 62 3.88 3.67 -6.85
C LEU A 62 2.89 3.64 -8.01
N ALA A 63 1.65 3.25 -7.74
CA ALA A 63 0.58 3.20 -8.73
C ALA A 63 0.25 4.59 -9.28
N TRP A 64 0.29 5.62 -8.43
CA TRP A 64 0.13 7.01 -8.84
C TRP A 64 1.26 7.48 -9.75
N GLU A 65 2.51 7.22 -9.39
CA GLU A 65 3.70 7.56 -10.19
C GLU A 65 3.66 6.89 -11.56
N TYR A 66 3.26 5.62 -11.60
CA TYR A 66 3.01 4.89 -12.83
C TYR A 66 1.91 5.56 -13.68
N ALA A 67 0.72 5.79 -13.10
CA ALA A 67 -0.41 6.36 -13.82
C ALA A 67 -0.12 7.77 -14.35
N CYS A 68 0.64 8.58 -13.61
CA CYS A 68 1.12 9.88 -14.08
C CYS A 68 1.98 9.73 -15.34
N ARG A 69 2.96 8.81 -15.33
CA ARG A 69 3.82 8.57 -16.49
C ARG A 69 3.04 8.12 -17.71
N GLU A 70 2.14 7.14 -17.55
CA GLU A 70 1.33 6.62 -18.67
C GLU A 70 0.33 7.64 -19.22
N SER A 71 -0.15 8.55 -18.36
CA SER A 71 -1.07 9.64 -18.76
C SER A 71 -0.33 10.87 -19.30
N GLY A 72 1.00 10.83 -19.41
CA GLY A 72 1.82 11.94 -19.95
C GLY A 72 2.18 13.05 -18.95
N TYR A 73 1.88 12.88 -17.66
CA TYR A 73 2.30 13.79 -16.58
C TYR A 73 3.73 13.46 -16.13
N THR A 74 4.71 13.85 -16.95
CA THR A 74 6.13 13.49 -16.76
C THR A 74 6.89 14.38 -15.78
N GLU A 75 6.31 15.51 -15.35
CA GLU A 75 6.94 16.36 -14.35
C GLU A 75 6.97 15.66 -12.97
N GLU A 76 8.13 15.69 -12.31
CA GLU A 76 8.32 15.10 -10.98
C GLU A 76 7.29 15.59 -9.95
N GLY A 77 6.85 16.84 -10.09
CA GLY A 77 5.78 17.41 -9.26
C GLY A 77 4.48 16.60 -9.31
N TYR A 78 4.07 16.12 -10.48
CA TYR A 78 2.86 15.31 -10.61
C TYR A 78 3.07 13.90 -10.06
N ALA A 79 4.20 13.27 -10.40
CA ALA A 79 4.57 11.94 -9.92
C ALA A 79 4.61 11.88 -8.38
N LYS A 80 5.25 12.84 -7.72
CA LYS A 80 5.35 12.89 -6.25
C LYS A 80 4.17 13.64 -5.58
N MET A 81 3.10 13.96 -6.30
CA MET A 81 1.96 14.69 -5.74
C MET A 81 1.25 13.91 -4.63
N PHE A 82 0.98 12.63 -4.87
CA PHE A 82 0.29 11.76 -3.91
C PHE A 82 1.12 11.55 -2.64
N PHE A 83 2.42 11.28 -2.81
CA PHE A 83 3.39 11.23 -1.71
C PHE A 83 3.35 12.51 -0.86
N ARG A 84 3.35 13.69 -1.49
CA ARG A 84 3.26 14.96 -0.76
C ARG A 84 1.97 15.08 0.03
N GLN A 85 0.81 14.69 -0.52
CA GLN A 85 -0.46 14.70 0.20
C GLN A 85 -0.44 13.76 1.43
N ILE A 86 0.17 12.58 1.31
CA ILE A 86 0.36 11.67 2.45
C ILE A 86 1.21 12.33 3.54
N MET A 87 2.36 12.91 3.15
CA MET A 87 3.27 13.56 4.09
C MET A 87 2.64 14.78 4.77
N GLU A 88 1.70 15.48 4.12
CA GLU A 88 0.91 16.53 4.76
C GLU A 88 0.07 16.00 5.93
N GLY A 89 -0.50 14.79 5.80
CA GLY A 89 -1.23 14.11 6.87
C GLY A 89 -0.34 13.68 8.05
N PHE A 90 0.96 13.50 7.82
CA PHE A 90 1.92 13.05 8.83
C PHE A 90 2.63 14.16 9.60
N LYS A 91 2.24 15.44 9.40
CA LYS A 91 2.88 16.59 10.07
C LYS A 91 2.71 16.63 11.59
N SER A 92 1.77 15.85 12.15
CA SER A 92 1.56 15.78 13.60
C SER A 92 2.55 14.83 14.27
N PRO A 93 3.10 15.16 15.46
CA PRO A 93 3.94 14.25 16.24
C PRO A 93 3.27 12.90 16.53
N LYS A 94 1.94 12.87 16.62
CA LYS A 94 1.16 11.63 16.82
C LYS A 94 1.26 10.66 15.65
N MET A 95 1.64 11.14 14.47
CA MET A 95 1.76 10.36 13.24
C MET A 95 3.20 9.91 12.95
N ALA A 96 4.16 10.24 13.83
CA ALA A 96 5.58 9.96 13.58
C ALA A 96 5.87 8.47 13.34
N ALA A 97 5.22 7.58 14.08
CA ALA A 97 5.37 6.14 13.90
C ALA A 97 4.85 5.67 12.52
N LEU A 98 3.70 6.17 12.09
CA LEU A 98 3.13 5.87 10.76
C LEU A 98 4.00 6.45 9.65
N ALA A 99 4.54 7.65 9.82
CA ALA A 99 5.44 8.27 8.85
C ALA A 99 6.73 7.48 8.64
N ALA A 100 7.30 6.96 9.74
CA ALA A 100 8.48 6.11 9.70
C ALA A 100 8.20 4.77 9.01
N ALA A 101 7.07 4.12 9.34
CA ALA A 101 6.65 2.88 8.69
C ALA A 101 6.39 3.08 7.18
N PHE A 102 5.66 4.14 6.83
CA PHE A 102 5.41 4.51 5.43
C PHE A 102 6.70 4.74 4.64
N SER A 103 7.65 5.50 5.21
CA SER A 103 8.93 5.78 4.54
C SER A 103 9.73 4.50 4.29
N ASP A 104 9.70 3.57 5.23
CA ASP A 104 10.35 2.26 5.12
C ASP A 104 9.72 1.41 3.99
N TYR A 105 8.40 1.32 3.94
CA TYR A 105 7.68 0.62 2.88
C TYR A 105 7.89 1.25 1.50
N TYR A 106 7.78 2.57 1.42
CA TYR A 106 7.96 3.30 0.16
C TYR A 106 9.38 3.14 -0.40
N PHE A 107 10.40 3.18 0.45
CA PHE A 107 11.78 2.96 0.04
C PHE A 107 12.04 1.55 -0.48
N VAL A 108 11.43 0.53 0.14
CA VAL A 108 11.51 -0.86 -0.34
C VAL A 108 10.95 -0.99 -1.76
N CYS A 109 9.85 -0.30 -2.02
CA CYS A 109 9.20 -0.25 -3.31
C CYS A 109 9.97 0.54 -4.39
N GLU A 110 10.58 1.67 -4.02
CA GLU A 110 11.29 2.55 -4.96
C GLU A 110 12.64 1.98 -5.41
N LYS A 111 13.24 1.07 -4.64
CA LYS A 111 14.61 0.57 -4.83
C LYS A 111 14.89 -0.22 -6.12
N GLY A 112 13.95 -0.27 -7.06
CA GLY A 112 14.15 -0.85 -8.39
C GLY A 112 14.41 -2.35 -8.36
N SER A 113 13.73 -3.07 -7.47
CA SER A 113 13.76 -4.54 -7.46
C SER A 113 13.04 -5.10 -8.69
N GLU A 114 13.52 -6.23 -9.21
CA GLU A 114 12.83 -7.00 -10.25
C GLU A 114 11.53 -7.65 -9.73
N GLU A 115 11.36 -7.72 -8.40
CA GLU A 115 10.21 -8.34 -7.75
C GLU A 115 8.97 -7.43 -7.74
N PRO A 116 7.75 -8.00 -7.81
CA PRO A 116 6.51 -7.24 -7.66
C PRO A 116 6.44 -6.49 -6.32
N ALA A 117 5.93 -5.25 -6.36
CA ALA A 117 5.85 -4.40 -5.17
C ALA A 117 5.03 -5.02 -4.04
N GLY A 118 3.91 -5.69 -4.33
CA GLY A 118 3.11 -6.38 -3.34
C GLY A 118 3.85 -7.53 -2.67
N LEU A 119 4.73 -8.23 -3.39
CA LEU A 119 5.59 -9.27 -2.81
C LEU A 119 6.60 -8.67 -1.82
N LEU A 120 7.28 -7.60 -2.23
CA LEU A 120 8.24 -6.89 -1.36
C LEU A 120 7.58 -6.37 -0.09
N LEU A 121 6.39 -5.79 -0.20
CA LEU A 121 5.64 -5.27 0.95
C LEU A 121 5.06 -6.37 1.82
N THR A 122 4.58 -7.48 1.24
CA THR A 122 4.14 -8.65 2.01
C THR A 122 5.29 -9.20 2.84
N ALA A 123 6.48 -9.34 2.24
CA ALA A 123 7.69 -9.76 2.95
C ALA A 123 8.06 -8.77 4.07
N ARG A 124 8.03 -7.46 3.78
CA ARG A 124 8.36 -6.43 4.77
C ARG A 124 7.36 -6.39 5.93
N LEU A 125 6.07 -6.49 5.62
CA LEU A 125 4.98 -6.51 6.59
C LEU A 125 5.08 -7.76 7.48
N SER A 126 5.43 -8.91 6.91
CA SER A 126 5.67 -10.14 7.68
C SER A 126 6.78 -9.97 8.72
N VAL A 127 7.87 -9.28 8.35
CA VAL A 127 8.96 -8.96 9.29
C VAL A 127 8.47 -8.00 10.39
N ARG A 128 7.76 -6.94 10.02
CA ARG A 128 7.31 -5.88 10.96
C ARG A 128 6.24 -6.37 11.93
N LEU A 129 5.37 -7.27 11.50
CA LEU A 129 4.42 -7.96 12.36
C LEU A 129 5.05 -9.09 13.18
N ASN A 130 6.35 -9.32 13.07
CA ASN A 130 7.02 -10.44 13.73
C ASN A 130 6.32 -11.78 13.44
N LEU A 131 5.92 -12.00 12.19
CA LEU A 131 5.48 -13.31 11.68
C LEU A 131 6.72 -14.22 11.59
N LYS A 132 7.35 -14.47 12.73
CA LYS A 132 8.37 -15.50 12.89
C LYS A 132 7.63 -16.83 12.83
N HIS A 133 8.28 -17.86 12.30
CA HIS A 133 7.79 -19.22 12.36
C HIS A 133 7.73 -19.65 13.83
N SER A 134 6.66 -19.31 14.53
CA SER A 134 6.38 -19.72 15.90
C SER A 134 6.05 -21.20 15.88
N GLY A 135 7.07 -22.05 15.72
CA GLY A 135 6.85 -23.50 15.72
C GLY A 135 7.93 -24.39 15.12
N VAL A 136 9.04 -23.90 14.56
CA VAL A 136 10.13 -24.82 14.14
C VAL A 136 10.91 -25.29 15.37
N ARG A 137 10.31 -26.20 16.14
CA ARG A 137 11.10 -27.32 16.67
C ARG A 137 11.68 -28.01 15.44
N ARG A 138 13.01 -28.09 15.41
CA ARG A 138 13.78 -28.88 14.45
C ARG A 138 13.29 -30.33 14.54
N GLU A 139 12.30 -30.70 13.73
CA GLU A 139 11.88 -32.07 13.36
C GLU A 139 10.48 -32.01 12.70
N ALA A 140 10.37 -31.41 11.51
CA ALA A 140 9.42 -31.72 10.42
C ALA A 140 9.35 -30.56 9.40
N PRO A 141 9.22 -30.83 8.07
CA PRO A 141 9.17 -29.83 7.03
C PRO A 141 7.72 -29.38 6.80
N GLU A 142 7.10 -28.77 7.79
CA GLU A 142 5.85 -28.04 7.53
C GLU A 142 6.25 -26.58 7.29
N ALA A 143 6.22 -26.20 6.00
CA ALA A 143 6.42 -24.84 5.56
C ALA A 143 5.53 -23.88 6.38
N PRO A 144 5.98 -22.64 6.64
CA PRO A 144 5.14 -21.63 7.29
C PRO A 144 3.80 -21.57 6.57
N ASP A 145 2.73 -21.23 7.28
CA ASP A 145 1.39 -21.12 6.70
C ASP A 145 1.36 -20.11 5.53
N LEU A 146 1.59 -20.61 4.32
CA LEU A 146 1.69 -19.85 3.09
C LEU A 146 0.33 -19.30 2.68
N ALA A 147 -0.77 -19.88 3.15
CA ALA A 147 -2.11 -19.50 2.72
C ALA A 147 -2.49 -18.10 3.21
N GLY A 148 -2.18 -17.77 4.47
CA GLY A 148 -2.40 -16.41 4.98
C GLY A 148 -1.52 -15.37 4.28
N LEU A 149 -0.25 -15.69 4.06
CA LEU A 149 0.66 -14.79 3.34
C LEU A 149 0.25 -14.59 1.89
N GLN A 150 -0.25 -15.64 1.23
CA GLN A 150 -0.78 -15.56 -0.14
C GLN A 150 -2.01 -14.64 -0.21
N VAL A 151 -2.94 -14.74 0.74
CA VAL A 151 -4.10 -13.83 0.81
C VAL A 151 -3.66 -12.39 0.98
N LEU A 152 -2.69 -12.13 1.85
CA LEU A 152 -2.16 -10.77 2.03
C LEU A 152 -1.53 -10.24 0.74
N LEU A 153 -0.72 -11.06 0.06
CA LEU A 153 -0.10 -10.72 -1.22
C LEU A 153 -1.16 -10.38 -2.28
N GLU A 154 -2.13 -11.27 -2.48
CA GLU A 154 -3.21 -11.08 -3.44
C GLU A 154 -4.02 -9.82 -3.15
N THR A 155 -4.27 -9.54 -1.87
CA THR A 155 -5.00 -8.33 -1.46
C THR A 155 -4.20 -7.07 -1.79
N LEU A 156 -2.91 -7.04 -1.48
CA LEU A 156 -2.04 -5.89 -1.76
C LEU A 156 -1.86 -5.66 -3.27
N GLU A 157 -1.63 -6.70 -4.06
CA GLU A 157 -1.55 -6.59 -5.52
C GLU A 157 -2.88 -6.21 -6.13
N GLY A 158 -3.99 -6.81 -5.66
CA GLY A 158 -5.34 -6.45 -6.10
C GLY A 158 -5.66 -4.99 -5.84
N PHE A 159 -5.26 -4.46 -4.67
CA PHE A 159 -5.36 -3.03 -4.37
C PHE A 159 -4.52 -2.19 -5.33
N ARG A 160 -3.23 -2.52 -5.53
CA ARG A 160 -2.33 -1.77 -6.42
C ARG A 160 -2.91 -1.66 -7.83
N VAL A 161 -3.29 -2.79 -8.44
CA VAL A 161 -3.84 -2.84 -9.80
C VAL A 161 -5.15 -2.05 -9.89
N SER A 162 -6.05 -2.20 -8.91
CA SER A 162 -7.32 -1.48 -8.91
C SER A 162 -7.11 0.03 -8.78
N PHE A 163 -6.17 0.45 -7.95
CA PHE A 163 -5.83 1.87 -7.76
C PHE A 163 -5.19 2.46 -9.01
N GLU A 164 -4.28 1.72 -9.65
CA GLU A 164 -3.63 2.08 -10.91
C GLU A 164 -4.66 2.30 -12.02
N ASN A 165 -5.56 1.34 -12.24
CA ASN A 165 -6.63 1.45 -13.23
C ASN A 165 -7.53 2.66 -12.98
N LEU A 166 -7.95 2.86 -11.73
CA LEU A 166 -8.74 4.03 -11.34
C LEU A 166 -8.00 5.34 -11.66
N CYS A 167 -6.70 5.40 -11.37
CA CYS A 167 -5.90 6.58 -11.67
C CYS A 167 -5.82 6.81 -13.18
N LEU A 168 -5.51 5.79 -13.97
CA LEU A 168 -5.46 5.88 -15.43
C LEU A 168 -6.79 6.38 -16.00
N GLU A 169 -7.92 5.78 -15.61
CA GLU A 169 -9.25 6.19 -16.06
C GLU A 169 -9.56 7.67 -15.76
N ARG A 170 -9.11 8.16 -14.61
CA ARG A 170 -9.41 9.53 -14.14
C ARG A 170 -8.36 10.58 -14.55
N MET A 171 -7.16 10.14 -14.96
CA MET A 171 -6.05 11.00 -15.37
C MET A 171 -5.97 11.23 -16.87
N ILE A 172 -6.54 10.33 -17.69
CA ILE A 172 -6.64 10.51 -19.13
C ILE A 172 -7.49 11.76 -19.41
N PRO A 173 -6.96 12.76 -20.16
CA PRO A 173 -7.75 13.89 -20.59
C PRO A 173 -8.92 13.36 -21.41
N SER A 174 -10.16 13.64 -20.99
CA SER A 174 -11.33 13.32 -21.82
C SER A 174 -11.07 13.88 -23.22
N ALA A 175 -11.04 13.01 -24.22
CA ALA A 175 -10.80 13.39 -25.61
C ALA A 175 -11.90 14.33 -26.16
N GLU A 176 -12.96 14.56 -25.38
CA GLU A 176 -14.06 15.46 -25.67
C GLU A 176 -13.76 16.89 -25.18
N GLY A 177 -12.93 17.59 -25.93
CA GLY A 177 -12.61 18.99 -25.64
C GLY A 177 -11.69 19.67 -26.65
N ARG A 178 -11.73 19.25 -27.92
CA ARG A 178 -11.11 19.96 -29.05
C ARG A 178 -12.17 20.39 -30.04
#